data_AF-A0A9D7UN07-F1
#
_entry.id   AF-A0A9D7UN07-F1
#
_cell.length_a   1.000
_cell.length_b   1.000
_cell.length_c   1.000
_cell.angle_alpha   90.00
_cell.angle_beta   90.00
_cell.angle_gamma   90.00
#
_symmetry.space_group_name_H-M   'P 1'
#
loop_
_entity.id
_entity.type
_entity.pdbx_description
1 polymer ?
#
loop_
_entity_poly.entity_id
_entity_poly.type
_entity_poly.pdbx_seq_one_letter_code
_entity_poly.pdbx_strand_id
1 'polypeptide(L)'
;MRKSKVRYQLFLTPKLAERLEALAAKPGVTKSAILVDALTAWINAAGASEAEERFGVRLDRISNQLARIERDGHVLIEAFALFVHYQLSVTPPIPEGDIAARASGLGRFNKFVAQVGKAMASGNRALTPAEDTP
;
A
#
# COMPACT_ATOMS: atom_id res chain seq x y z
N MET A 1 33.04 15.56 -26.24
CA MET A 1 33.22 14.11 -26.48
C MET A 1 32.38 13.71 -27.68
N ARG A 2 32.96 13.17 -28.76
CA ARG A 2 32.18 12.69 -29.92
C ARG A 2 31.32 11.50 -29.47
N LYS A 3 29.99 11.63 -29.54
CA LYS A 3 29.08 10.48 -29.34
C LYS A 3 29.41 9.43 -30.41
N SER A 4 29.98 8.30 -29.99
CA SER A 4 30.20 7.16 -30.88
C SER A 4 28.83 6.64 -31.35
N LYS A 5 28.67 6.47 -32.66
CA LYS A 5 27.47 5.88 -33.27
C LYS A 5 27.88 4.54 -33.88
N VAL A 6 27.15 3.48 -33.53
CA VAL A 6 27.30 2.16 -34.14
C VAL A 6 26.31 2.04 -35.30
N ARG A 7 26.78 1.66 -36.49
CA ARG A 7 25.92 1.49 -37.67
C ARG A 7 25.37 0.07 -37.69
N TYR A 8 24.05 -0.05 -37.74
CA TYR A 8 23.35 -1.31 -37.95
C TYR A 8 22.75 -1.34 -39.37
N GLN A 9 22.86 -2.47 -40.06
CA GLN A 9 22.12 -2.76 -41.29
C GLN A 9 20.92 -3.63 -40.93
N LEU A 10 19.73 -3.10 -41.16
CA LEU A 10 18.46 -3.73 -40.80
C LEU A 10 17.56 -3.77 -42.03
N PHE A 11 16.80 -4.84 -42.16
CA PHE A 11 15.76 -4.94 -43.18
C PHE A 11 14.44 -4.42 -42.62
N LEU A 12 13.80 -3.51 -43.35
CA LEU A 12 12.45 -3.03 -43.08
C LEU A 12 11.50 -3.65 -44.11
N THR A 13 10.28 -3.97 -43.69
CA THR A 13 9.24 -4.32 -44.67
C THR A 13 8.96 -3.13 -45.57
N PRO A 14 8.57 -3.34 -46.85
CA PRO A 14 8.35 -2.24 -47.80
C PRO A 14 7.41 -1.15 -47.25
N LYS A 15 6.30 -1.59 -46.63
CA LYS A 15 5.32 -0.70 -45.99
C LYS A 15 5.91 0.12 -44.83
N LEU A 16 6.82 -0.44 -44.05
CA LEU A 16 7.46 0.27 -42.94
C LEU A 16 8.54 1.24 -43.44
N ALA A 17 9.27 0.87 -44.49
CA ALA A 17 10.22 1.74 -45.16
C ALA A 17 9.52 3.00 -45.72
N GLU A 18 8.41 2.85 -46.45
CA GLU A 18 7.61 3.98 -46.94
C GLU A 18 7.15 4.92 -45.82
N ARG A 19 6.68 4.36 -44.70
CA ARG A 19 6.27 5.15 -43.53
C ARG A 19 7.44 5.91 -42.91
N LEU A 20 8.62 5.29 -42.84
CA LEU A 20 9.83 5.93 -42.33
C LEU A 20 10.28 7.07 -43.25
N GLU A 21 10.23 6.87 -44.57
CA GLU A 21 10.50 7.92 -45.57
C GLU A 21 9.55 9.11 -45.38
N ALA A 22 8.24 8.85 -45.28
CA ALA A 22 7.24 9.89 -45.07
C ALA A 22 7.47 10.68 -43.77
N LEU A 23 7.90 10.03 -42.69
CA LEU A 23 8.23 10.69 -41.42
C LEU A 23 9.51 11.53 -41.51
N ALA A 24 10.52 11.03 -42.23
CA ALA A 24 11.80 11.71 -42.42
C ALA A 24 11.75 12.84 -43.47
N ALA A 25 10.67 12.95 -44.25
CA ALA A 25 10.47 14.06 -45.18
C ALA A 25 10.28 15.42 -44.48
N LYS A 26 10.03 15.42 -43.16
CA LYS A 26 9.90 16.64 -42.35
C LYS A 26 11.27 17.32 -42.13
N PRO A 27 11.37 18.66 -42.24
CA PRO A 27 12.62 19.36 -41.99
C PRO A 27 13.17 19.10 -40.58
N GLY A 28 14.47 18.86 -40.47
CA GLY A 28 15.16 18.71 -39.19
C GLY A 28 15.10 17.31 -38.56
N VAL A 29 14.43 16.34 -39.19
CA VAL A 29 14.32 14.97 -38.67
C VAL A 29 15.08 14.00 -39.57
N THR A 30 15.94 13.16 -38.98
CA THR A 30 16.66 12.12 -39.73
C THR A 30 16.06 10.75 -39.46
N LYS A 31 16.13 9.84 -40.44
CA LYS A 31 15.70 8.44 -40.27
C LYS A 31 16.37 7.77 -39.07
N SER A 32 17.66 8.05 -38.86
CA SER A 32 18.40 7.56 -37.71
C SER A 32 17.88 8.11 -36.39
N ALA A 33 17.46 9.38 -36.32
CA ALA A 33 16.86 9.95 -35.11
C ALA A 33 15.51 9.28 -34.81
N ILE A 34 14.65 9.13 -35.83
CA ILE A 34 13.35 8.45 -35.68
C ILE A 34 13.53 7.02 -35.17
N LEU A 35 14.47 6.26 -35.74
CA LEU A 35 14.73 4.88 -35.31
C LEU A 35 15.28 4.80 -33.88
N VAL A 36 16.16 5.73 -33.49
CA VAL A 36 16.68 5.80 -32.11
C VAL A 36 15.56 6.11 -31.14
N ASP A 37 14.72 7.09 -31.44
CA ASP A 37 13.60 7.49 -30.57
C ASP A 37 12.58 6.36 -30.45
N ALA A 38 12.22 5.73 -31.56
CA ALA A 38 11.28 4.60 -31.58
C ALA A 38 11.82 3.39 -30.81
N LEU A 39 13.10 3.04 -30.99
CA LEU A 39 13.72 1.93 -30.27
C LEU A 39 13.85 2.23 -28.77
N THR A 40 14.23 3.46 -28.41
CA THR A 40 14.30 3.90 -27.01
C THR A 40 12.92 3.84 -26.36
N ALA A 41 11.89 4.35 -27.04
CA ALA A 41 10.52 4.29 -26.56
C ALA A 41 10.03 2.83 -26.40
N TRP A 42 10.35 1.95 -27.35
CA TRP A 42 9.99 0.53 -27.27
C TRP A 42 10.66 -0.18 -26.10
N ILE A 43 11.97 0.02 -25.90
CA ILE A 43 12.71 -0.58 -24.77
C ILE A 43 12.15 -0.07 -23.43
N ASN A 44 11.91 1.24 -23.32
CA ASN A 44 11.37 1.83 -22.10
C ASN A 44 9.94 1.34 -21.81
N ALA A 45 9.10 1.24 -22.84
CA ALA A 45 7.75 0.71 -22.70
C ALA A 45 7.74 -0.77 -22.29
N ALA A 46 8.66 -1.59 -22.85
CA ALA A 46 8.82 -2.98 -22.46
C ALA A 46 9.22 -3.12 -20.97
N GLY A 47 10.17 -2.30 -20.50
CA GLY A 47 10.58 -2.28 -19.09
C GLY A 47 9.47 -1.82 -18.14
N ALA A 48 8.68 -0.82 -18.54
CA ALA A 48 7.50 -0.38 -17.79
C ALA A 48 6.43 -1.49 -17.71
N SER A 49 6.15 -2.15 -18.84
CA SER A 49 5.20 -3.26 -18.91
C SER A 49 5.62 -4.45 -18.03
N GLU A 50 6.91 -4.80 -18.01
CA GLU A 50 7.41 -5.89 -17.16
C GLU A 50 7.27 -5.55 -15.68
N ALA A 51 7.55 -4.30 -15.29
CA ALA A 51 7.37 -3.83 -13.92
C ALA A 51 5.89 -3.83 -13.53
N GLU A 52 5.01 -3.35 -14.41
CA GLU A 52 3.57 -3.30 -14.19
C GLU A 52 2.98 -4.72 -14.06
N GLU A 53 3.40 -5.67 -14.89
CA GLU A 53 2.98 -7.07 -14.79
C GLU A 53 3.50 -7.73 -13.50
N ARG A 54 4.75 -7.46 -13.13
CA ARG A 54 5.37 -8.06 -11.94
C ARG A 54 4.85 -7.48 -10.63
N PHE A 55 4.51 -6.20 -10.60
CA PHE A 55 4.12 -5.49 -9.38
C PHE A 55 2.63 -5.17 -9.28
N GLY A 56 1.89 -5.10 -10.38
CA GLY A 56 0.46 -4.77 -10.41
C GLY A 56 -0.37 -5.69 -9.51
N VAL A 57 -0.24 -7.01 -9.68
CA VAL A 57 -0.95 -8.00 -8.85
C VAL A 57 -0.62 -7.86 -7.36
N ARG A 58 0.63 -7.49 -7.04
CA ARG A 58 1.04 -7.28 -5.65
C ARG A 58 0.43 -6.00 -5.08
N LEU A 59 0.40 -4.92 -5.87
CA LEU A 59 -0.18 -3.65 -5.47
C LEU A 59 -1.69 -3.78 -5.26
N ASP A 60 -2.39 -4.49 -6.15
CA ASP A 60 -3.82 -4.78 -5.99
C ASP A 60 -4.11 -5.56 -4.72
N ARG A 61 -3.27 -6.56 -4.41
CA ARG A 61 -3.39 -7.32 -3.16
C ARG A 61 -3.22 -6.41 -1.94
N ILE A 62 -2.22 -5.51 -1.97
CA ILE A 62 -1.99 -4.54 -0.89
C ILE A 62 -3.19 -3.61 -0.74
N SER A 63 -3.70 -3.03 -1.82
CA SER A 63 -4.88 -2.16 -1.81
C SER A 63 -6.10 -2.87 -1.22
N ASN A 64 -6.34 -4.13 -1.57
CA ASN A 64 -7.41 -4.94 -1.00
C ASN A 64 -7.22 -5.21 0.50
N GLN A 65 -5.98 -5.43 0.94
CA GLN A 65 -5.66 -5.58 2.37
C GLN A 65 -5.89 -4.28 3.14
N LEU A 66 -5.51 -3.12 2.59
CA LEU A 66 -5.79 -1.82 3.20
C LEU A 66 -7.30 -1.57 3.33
N ALA A 67 -8.07 -1.83 2.27
CA ALA A 67 -9.52 -1.68 2.31
C ALA A 67 -10.18 -2.58 3.37
N ARG A 68 -9.62 -3.78 3.60
CA ARG A 68 -10.07 -4.65 4.69
C ARG A 68 -9.74 -4.06 6.06
N ILE A 69 -8.51 -3.59 6.27
CA ILE A 69 -8.09 -2.97 7.53
C ILE A 69 -8.94 -1.74 7.86
N GLU A 70 -9.27 -0.94 6.84
CA GLU A 70 -10.15 0.22 7.02
C GLU A 70 -11.57 -0.19 7.46
N ARG A 71 -12.15 -1.23 6.84
CA ARG A 71 -13.45 -1.78 7.29
C ARG A 71 -13.38 -2.33 8.70
N ASP A 72 -12.36 -3.12 9.01
CA ASP A 72 -12.16 -3.68 10.35
C ASP A 72 -11.98 -2.54 11.38
N GLY A 73 -11.33 -1.45 11.00
CA GLY A 73 -11.20 -0.23 11.80
C GLY A 73 -12.53 0.46 12.08
N HIS A 74 -13.39 0.63 11.08
CA HIS A 74 -14.74 1.18 11.28
C HIS A 74 -15.57 0.31 12.23
N VAL A 75 -15.56 -1.01 12.05
CA VAL A 75 -16.24 -1.96 12.95
C VAL A 75 -15.72 -1.84 14.39
N LEU A 76 -14.41 -1.72 14.57
CA LEU A 76 -13.82 -1.54 15.91
C LEU A 76 -14.24 -0.21 16.55
N ILE A 77 -14.30 0.88 15.78
CA ILE A 77 -14.75 2.19 16.28
C ILE A 77 -16.22 2.12 16.72
N GLU A 78 -17.09 1.53 15.90
CA GLU A 78 -18.51 1.35 16.24
C GLU A 78 -18.70 0.47 17.47
N ALA A 79 -18.02 -0.68 17.53
CA ALA A 79 -18.07 -1.58 18.67
C ALA A 79 -17.54 -0.92 19.95
N PHE A 80 -16.46 -0.15 19.86
CA PHE A 80 -15.90 0.58 20.99
C PHE A 80 -16.82 1.70 21.47
N ALA A 81 -17.45 2.45 20.55
CA ALA A 81 -18.43 3.46 20.91
C ALA A 81 -19.62 2.86 21.67
N LEU A 82 -20.16 1.72 21.19
CA LEU A 82 -21.22 0.98 21.88
C LEU A 82 -20.75 0.47 23.25
N PHE A 83 -19.53 -0.06 23.35
CA PHE A 83 -18.96 -0.49 24.62
C PHE A 83 -18.83 0.66 25.61
N VAL A 84 -18.29 1.81 25.21
CA VAL A 84 -18.16 3.00 26.07
C VAL A 84 -19.54 3.49 26.52
N HIS A 85 -20.50 3.57 25.60
CA HIS A 85 -21.88 3.97 25.93
C HIS A 85 -22.49 3.02 26.97
N TYR A 86 -22.36 1.70 26.76
CA TYR A 86 -22.80 0.69 27.72
C TYR A 86 -22.13 0.86 29.09
N GLN A 87 -20.81 1.05 29.12
CA GLN A 87 -20.07 1.23 30.36
C GLN A 87 -20.52 2.49 31.12
N LEU A 88 -20.74 3.61 30.44
CA LEU A 88 -21.28 4.83 31.06
C LEU A 88 -22.72 4.67 31.55
N SER A 89 -23.49 3.77 30.93
CA SER A 89 -24.89 3.50 31.32
C SER A 89 -24.99 2.58 32.54
N VAL A 90 -24.08 1.61 32.67
CA VAL A 90 -24.14 0.57 33.71
C VAL A 90 -23.23 0.87 34.90
N THR A 91 -22.15 1.63 34.71
CA THR A 91 -21.20 1.95 35.79
C THR A 91 -21.75 3.08 36.67
N PRO A 92 -21.93 2.86 37.99
CA PRO A 92 -22.33 3.93 38.89
C PRO A 92 -21.30 5.07 38.88
N PRO A 93 -21.73 6.35 38.80
CA PRO A 93 -20.80 7.47 38.84
C PRO A 93 -20.05 7.50 40.18
N ILE A 94 -18.74 7.70 40.12
CA ILE A 94 -17.92 7.85 41.33
C ILE A 94 -18.22 9.22 41.95
N PRO A 95 -18.59 9.30 43.24
CA PRO A 95 -18.86 10.57 43.92
C PRO A 95 -17.71 11.57 43.81
N GLU A 96 -18.02 12.86 43.70
CA GLU A 96 -17.00 13.87 43.37
C GLU A 96 -15.88 14.00 44.43
N GLY A 97 -16.15 13.67 45.69
CA GLY A 97 -15.18 13.71 46.79
C GLY A 97 -14.36 12.42 46.99
N ASP A 98 -14.66 11.33 46.28
CA ASP A 98 -14.01 10.04 46.52
C ASP A 98 -12.70 9.93 45.71
N ILE A 99 -11.62 10.46 46.28
CA ILE A 99 -10.27 10.45 45.70
C ILE A 99 -9.72 9.01 45.65
N ALA A 100 -10.05 8.17 46.65
CA ALA A 100 -9.56 6.81 46.75
C ALA A 100 -10.15 5.90 45.65
N ALA A 101 -11.45 6.02 45.38
CA ALA A 101 -12.12 5.28 44.29
C ALA A 101 -11.53 5.65 42.92
N ARG A 102 -11.29 6.95 42.67
CA ARG A 102 -10.65 7.40 41.42
C ARG A 102 -9.21 6.91 41.28
N ALA A 103 -8.42 6.98 42.35
CA ALA A 103 -7.05 6.46 42.37
C ALA A 103 -7.03 4.94 42.10
N SER A 104 -7.98 4.19 42.66
CA SER A 104 -8.15 2.75 42.40
C SER A 104 -8.47 2.47 40.93
N GLY A 105 -9.39 3.25 40.34
CA GLY A 105 -9.74 3.17 38.91
C GLY A 105 -8.52 3.39 38.00
N LEU A 106 -7.74 4.44 38.25
CA LEU A 106 -6.51 4.72 37.51
C LEU A 106 -5.48 3.59 37.68
N GLY A 107 -5.35 3.03 38.89
CA GLY A 107 -4.49 1.88 39.16
C GLY A 107 -4.88 0.64 38.35
N ARG A 108 -6.18 0.36 38.20
CA ARG A 108 -6.68 -0.75 37.36
C ARG A 108 -6.40 -0.51 35.88
N PHE A 109 -6.61 0.71 35.39
CA PHE A 109 -6.31 1.09 34.01
C PHE A 109 -4.83 0.91 33.68
N ASN A 110 -3.92 1.39 34.55
CA ASN A 110 -2.48 1.24 34.35
C ASN A 110 -2.04 -0.23 34.27
N LYS A 111 -2.65 -1.12 35.08
CA LYS A 111 -2.39 -2.57 35.01
C LYS A 111 -2.87 -3.18 33.69
N PHE A 112 -4.04 -2.78 33.21
CA PHE A 112 -4.56 -3.19 31.91
C PHE A 112 -3.62 -2.77 30.77
N VAL A 113 -3.21 -1.49 30.73
CA VAL A 113 -2.25 -0.99 29.73
C VAL A 113 -0.94 -1.78 29.76
N ALA A 114 -0.41 -2.08 30.94
CA ALA A 114 0.80 -2.89 31.08
C ALA A 114 0.63 -4.32 30.55
N GLN A 115 -0.54 -4.96 30.76
CA GLN A 115 -0.83 -6.30 30.23
C GLN A 115 -0.98 -6.29 28.70
N VAL A 116 -1.68 -5.29 28.14
CA VAL A 116 -1.80 -5.12 26.69
C VAL A 116 -0.43 -4.89 26.06
N GLY A 117 0.40 -4.04 26.67
CA GLY A 117 1.77 -3.78 26.21
C GLY A 117 2.62 -5.06 26.18
N LYS A 118 2.50 -5.92 27.21
CA LYS A 118 3.16 -7.23 27.24
C LYS A 118 2.66 -8.17 26.14
N ALA A 119 1.35 -8.25 25.94
CA ALA A 119 0.76 -9.08 24.89
C ALA A 119 1.23 -8.64 23.49
N MET A 120 1.24 -7.34 23.22
CA MET A 120 1.73 -6.78 21.95
C MET A 120 3.23 -7.07 21.72
N ALA A 121 4.07 -6.91 22.76
CA ALA A 121 5.49 -7.21 22.67
C ALA A 121 5.77 -8.71 22.44
N SER A 122 4.87 -9.59 22.88
CA SER A 122 5.00 -11.04 22.72
C SER A 122 4.63 -11.57 21.32
N GLY A 123 4.03 -10.73 20.47
CA GLY A 123 3.60 -11.12 19.12
C GLY A 123 2.38 -12.04 19.05
N ASN A 124 1.82 -12.45 20.19
CA ASN A 124 0.58 -13.22 20.25
C ASN A 124 -0.62 -12.32 19.90
N ARG A 125 -1.54 -12.83 19.07
CA ARG A 125 -2.83 -12.18 18.82
C ARG A 125 -3.58 -12.08 20.14
N ALA A 126 -3.75 -10.85 20.63
CA ALA A 126 -4.20 -10.54 21.98
C ALA A 126 -5.61 -11.04 22.36
N LEU A 127 -6.38 -11.57 21.42
CA LEU A 127 -7.80 -11.92 21.60
C LEU A 127 -8.16 -13.28 21.01
N THR A 128 -7.23 -14.23 20.98
CA THR A 128 -7.62 -15.64 20.78
C THR A 128 -8.06 -16.13 22.16
N PRO A 129 -9.34 -16.50 22.37
CA PRO A 129 -9.72 -17.16 23.62
C PRO A 129 -8.83 -18.39 23.76
N ALA A 130 -8.24 -18.60 24.94
CA ALA A 130 -7.63 -19.88 25.22
C ALA A 130 -8.74 -20.92 25.01
N GLU A 131 -8.55 -21.84 24.07
CA GLU A 131 -9.42 -23.01 23.96
C GLU A 131 -9.26 -23.79 25.27
N ASP A 132 -10.20 -23.58 26.19
CA ASP A 132 -10.39 -24.44 27.35
C ASP A 132 -10.69 -25.85 26.81
N THR A 133 -9.67 -26.69 26.83
CA THR A 133 -9.80 -28.13 26.57
C THR A 133 -10.24 -28.78 27.90
N PRO A 134 -11.28 -29.64 27.90
CA PRO A 134 -11.91 -30.16 29.11
C PRO A 134 -11.01 -31.03 30.00
#